data_AF-A0A2T7VPG6-F1
#
_entry.id   AF-A0A2T7VPG6-F1
#
_cell.length_a   1.000
_cell.length_b   1.000
_cell.length_c   1.000
_cell.angle_alpha   90.00
_cell.angle_beta   90.00
_cell.angle_gamma   90.00
#
_symmetry.space_group_name_H-M   'P 1'
#
loop_
_entity.id
_entity.type
_entity.pdbx_description
1 polymer ?
#
loop_
_entity_poly.entity_id
_entity_poly.type
_entity_poly.pdbx_seq_one_letter_code
_entity_poly.pdbx_strand_id
1 'polypeptide(L)' 'MSDFRDCAVRLAGFAGAALGWTPDAFWRATPAELAAVVTAASGGAGTAVTPPDATTIAAMRRADPDG' A
#
# COMPACT_ATOMS: atom_id res chain seq x y z
N MET A 1 6.32 3.09 19.50
CA MET A 1 7.50 2.76 18.66
C MET A 1 7.33 1.30 18.29
N SER A 2 6.91 1.00 17.05
CA SER A 2 6.71 -0.39 16.62
C SER A 2 8.06 -1.07 16.49
N ASP A 3 8.19 -2.26 17.07
CA ASP A 3 9.40 -3.05 16.94
C ASP A 3 9.50 -3.70 15.54
N PHE A 4 10.63 -4.32 15.24
CA PHE A 4 10.85 -4.97 13.95
C PHE A 4 9.79 -6.05 13.67
N ARG A 5 9.36 -6.79 14.69
CA ARG A 5 8.43 -7.91 14.55
C ARG A 5 7.05 -7.40 14.12
N ASP A 6 6.55 -6.35 14.77
CA ASP A 6 5.27 -5.75 14.44
C ASP A 6 5.24 -5.22 13.00
N CYS A 7 6.32 -4.55 12.58
CA CYS A 7 6.48 -4.09 11.21
C CYS A 7 6.53 -5.25 10.21
N ALA A 8 7.30 -6.30 10.50
CA ALA A 8 7.44 -7.46 9.63
C ALA A 8 6.11 -8.22 9.45
N VAL A 9 5.32 -8.39 10.52
CA VAL A 9 4.00 -9.04 10.44
C VAL A 9 3.05 -8.25 9.54
N ARG A 10 3.00 -6.92 9.72
CA ARG A 10 2.15 -6.05 8.89
C ARG A 10 2.55 -6.12 7.41
N LEU A 11 3.85 -6.08 7.13
CA LEU A 11 4.34 -6.12 5.75
C LEU A 11 4.13 -7.50 5.10
N ALA A 12 4.34 -8.60 5.83
CA ALA A 12 4.07 -9.95 5.35
C ALA A 12 2.57 -10.13 5.02
N GLY A 13 1.68 -9.59 5.86
CA GLY A 13 0.23 -9.59 5.60
C GLY A 13 -0.13 -8.81 4.34
N PHE A 14 0.47 -7.63 4.15
CA PHE A 14 0.30 -6.85 2.92
C PHE A 14 0.81 -7.61 1.69
N ALA A 15 2.00 -8.20 1.75
CA ALA A 15 2.58 -8.96 0.64
C ALA A 15 1.70 -10.15 0.25
N GLY A 16 1.12 -10.86 1.22
CA GLY A 16 0.15 -11.93 0.95
C GLY A 16 -1.13 -11.41 0.30
N ALA A 17 -1.74 -10.37 0.86
CA ALA A 17 -3.04 -9.86 0.41
C ALA A 17 -2.98 -9.11 -0.93
N ALA A 18 -1.95 -8.29 -1.15
CA ALA A 18 -1.86 -7.40 -2.30
C ALA A 18 -1.03 -7.97 -3.45
N LEU A 19 -0.02 -8.81 -3.14
CA LEU A 19 0.92 -9.33 -4.14
C LEU A 19 0.79 -10.84 -4.36
N GLY A 20 -0.02 -11.53 -3.55
CA GLY A 20 -0.18 -12.99 -3.61
C GLY A 20 1.07 -13.76 -3.17
N TRP A 21 1.97 -13.12 -2.42
CA TRP A 21 3.21 -13.77 -1.97
C TRP A 21 2.94 -14.80 -0.87
N THR A 22 3.67 -15.90 -0.91
CA THR A 22 3.72 -16.82 0.23
C THR A 22 4.59 -16.24 1.34
N PRO A 23 4.44 -16.69 2.60
CA PRO A 23 5.34 -16.28 3.69
C PRO A 23 6.83 -16.53 3.39
N ASP A 24 7.14 -17.64 2.70
CA ASP A 24 8.53 -17.98 2.32
C ASP A 24 9.12 -16.94 1.35
N ALA A 25 8.35 -16.54 0.33
CA ALA A 25 8.78 -15.52 -0.63
C ALA A 25 9.09 -14.19 0.07
N PHE A 26 8.28 -13.78 1.05
CA PHE A 26 8.53 -12.59 1.86
C PHE A 26 9.84 -12.68 2.65
N TRP A 27 10.07 -13.79 3.36
CA TRP A 27 11.26 -13.95 4.21
C TRP A 27 12.57 -14.14 3.43
N ARG A 28 12.48 -14.60 2.18
CA ARG A 28 13.64 -14.71 1.28
C ARG A 28 14.00 -13.40 0.58
N ALA A 29 13.06 -12.46 0.48
CA ALA A 29 13.30 -11.18 -0.16
C ALA A 29 14.25 -10.31 0.69
N THR A 30 15.20 -9.65 0.03
CA THR A 30 16.07 -8.68 0.69
C THR A 30 15.31 -7.38 1.00
N PRO A 31 15.75 -6.59 1.99
CA PRO A 31 15.13 -5.29 2.26
C PRO A 31 15.11 -4.33 1.05
N ALA A 32 16.12 -4.40 0.18
CA ALA A 32 16.18 -3.59 -1.03
C ALA A 32 15.11 -4.02 -2.07
N GLU A 33 14.92 -5.33 -2.25
CA GLU A 33 13.86 -5.86 -3.11
C GLU A 33 12.47 -5.55 -2.56
N LEU A 34 12.27 -5.67 -1.24
CA LEU A 34 11.02 -5.28 -0.59
C LEU A 34 10.71 -3.79 -0.80
N ALA A 35 11.70 -2.92 -0.66
CA ALA A 35 11.54 -1.49 -0.93
C ALA A 35 11.14 -1.24 -2.39
N ALA A 36 11.81 -1.88 -3.34
CA ALA A 36 11.50 -1.74 -4.76
C ALA A 36 10.06 -2.19 -5.10
N VAL A 37 9.62 -3.31 -4.53
CA VAL A 37 8.26 -3.84 -4.72
C VAL A 37 7.21 -2.90 -4.11
N VAL A 38 7.43 -2.39 -2.90
CA VAL A 38 6.52 -1.44 -2.25
C VAL A 38 6.44 -0.13 -3.03
N THR A 39 7.57 0.38 -3.53
CA THR A 39 7.59 1.57 -4.38
C THR A 39 6.79 1.32 -5.66
N ALA A 40 6.98 0.19 -6.34
CA ALA A 40 6.22 -0.15 -7.54
C ALA A 40 4.70 -0.27 -7.25
N ALA A 41 4.32 -0.96 -6.18
CA ALA A 41 2.92 -1.14 -5.78
C ALA A 41 2.22 0.18 -5.40
N SER A 42 2.99 1.17 -4.91
CA SER A 42 2.48 2.49 -4.52
C SER A 42 2.34 3.46 -5.70
N GLY A 43 2.53 3.00 -6.95
CA GLY A 43 2.48 3.83 -8.15
C GLY A 43 3.84 4.39 -8.59
N GLY A 44 4.95 3.80 -8.11
CA GLY A 44 6.32 4.23 -8.40
C GLY A 44 6.75 5.48 -7.63
N ALA A 45 7.87 6.09 -8.03
CA ALA A 45 8.29 7.43 -7.58
C ALA A 45 7.47 8.55 -8.26
N GLY A 46 6.29 8.23 -8.79
CA GLY A 46 5.36 9.21 -9.34
C GLY A 46 4.87 10.14 -8.24
N THR A 47 4.57 11.38 -8.62
CA THR A 47 4.09 12.45 -7.72
C THR A 47 3.05 11.89 -6.77
N ALA A 48 3.29 12.00 -5.45
CA ALA A 48 2.34 11.58 -4.44
C ALA A 48 0.97 12.20 -4.73
N VAL A 49 0.02 11.38 -5.20
CA VAL A 49 -1.34 11.83 -5.43
C VAL A 49 -1.95 12.02 -4.06
N THR A 50 -2.21 13.26 -3.67
CA THR A 50 -2.92 13.54 -2.42
C THR A 50 -4.34 12.99 -2.58
N PRO A 51 -4.78 12.05 -1.73
CA PRO A 51 -6.16 11.59 -1.76
C PRO A 51 -7.10 12.79 -1.58
N PRO A 52 -8.23 12.84 -2.30
CA PRO A 52 -9.21 13.91 -2.11
C PRO A 52 -9.69 13.93 -0.66
N ASP A 53 -9.84 15.13 -0.10
CA ASP A 53 -10.35 15.29 1.26
C ASP A 53 -11.85 15.00 1.34
N ALA A 54 -12.38 14.91 2.56
CA ALA A 54 -13.78 14.59 2.78
C ALA A 54 -14.74 15.59 2.11
N THR A 55 -14.35 16.86 2.05
CA THR A 55 -15.12 17.92 1.39
C THR A 55 -15.21 17.69 -0.12
N THR A 56 -14.08 17.35 -0.74
CA THR A 56 -13.96 17.04 -2.17
C THR A 56 -14.78 15.79 -2.51
N ILE A 57 -14.67 14.72 -1.71
CA ILE A 57 -15.46 13.50 -1.88
C ILE A 57 -16.98 13.80 -1.78
N ALA A 58 -17.39 14.64 -0.82
CA ALA A 58 -18.80 15.03 -0.67
C ALA A 58 -19.31 15.91 -1.82
N ALA A 59 -18.45 16.69 -2.47
CA ALA A 59 -18.80 17.42 -3.69
C ALA A 59 -18.98 16.47 -4.88
N MET A 60 -18.07 15.52 -5.06
CA MET A 60 -18.14 14.51 -6.14
C MET A 60 -19.43 13.68 -6.04
N ARG A 61 -19.76 13.17 -4.85
CA ARG A 61 -20.99 12.39 -4.61
C ARG A 61 -22.30 13.16 -4.85
N ARG A 62 -22.27 14.50 -4.75
CA ARG A 62 -23.44 15.35 -5.07
C ARG A 62 -23.55 15.63 -6.56
N ALA A 63 -22.40 15.72 -7.24
CA ALA A 63 -22.33 15.95 -8.67
C ALA A 63 -22.73 14.72 -9.50
N ASP A 64 -22.58 13.51 -8.93
CA ASP A 64 -22.99 12.25 -9.54
C ASP A 64 -23.96 11.49 -8.60
N PRO A 65 -25.27 11.80 -8.64
CA PRO A 65 -26.25 11.21 -7.73
C PRO A 65 -26.57 9.74 -8.01
N ASP A 66 -26.28 9.26 -9.23
CA ASP A 66 -26.79 7.98 -9.74
C ASP A 66 -25.77 6.84 -9.62
N GLY A 67 -24.46 7.13 -9.59
CA GLY A 67 -23.39 6.16 -9.27
C GLY A 67 -23.06 5.15 -10.36
#